data_AF-A0A9D7M4Y3-F1
#
_entry.id   AF-A0A9D7M4Y3-F1
#
_cell.length_a   1.000
_cell.length_b   1.000
_cell.length_c   1.000
_cell.angle_alpha   90.00
_cell.angle_beta   90.00
_cell.angle_gamma   90.00
#
_symmetry.space_group_name_H-M   'P 1'
#
loop_
_entity.id
_entity.type
_entity.pdbx_description
1 polymer ?
#
loop_
_entity_poly.entity_id
_entity_poly.type
_entity_poly.pdbx_seq_one_letter_code
_entity_poly.pdbx_strand_id
1 'polypeptide(L)'
;MSQQSVSKTLNQIQFNSIATIEERLLNLLPMEQTDVLLQNTYFLLIVVGGAFFLLATSGKFVNQMMNLIYNKSIQEISAVSDEHKSSESNPKSSEDKQIILDRISTGLIIGKCENIIILLLTITNSYTAIALIFTAKTIIRKEDIGKNSMFFLAGTLLNVTYSLIVSYLIVLLVKYTTL
;
A
#
# COMPACT_ATOMS: atom_id res chain seq x y z
N MET A 1 1.45 34.78 -53.53
CA MET A 1 1.68 34.33 -52.13
C MET A 1 1.39 32.83 -52.09
N SER A 2 2.37 31.97 -51.76
CA SER A 2 2.15 30.52 -51.78
C SER A 2 1.27 30.08 -50.61
N GLN A 3 0.41 29.08 -50.83
CA GLN A 3 -0.44 28.46 -49.79
C GLN A 3 0.37 28.06 -48.54
N GLN A 4 1.61 27.66 -48.75
CA GLN A 4 2.54 27.25 -47.70
C GLN A 4 3.03 28.42 -46.82
N SER A 5 3.10 29.64 -47.38
CA SER A 5 3.46 30.83 -46.62
C SER A 5 2.29 31.31 -45.75
N VAL A 6 1.06 31.25 -46.24
CA VAL A 6 -0.15 31.61 -45.50
C VAL A 6 -0.39 30.65 -44.32
N SER A 7 -0.20 29.35 -44.53
CA SER A 7 -0.36 28.33 -43.48
C SER A 7 0.66 28.51 -42.35
N LYS A 8 1.91 28.87 -42.66
CA LYS A 8 2.92 29.17 -41.64
C LYS A 8 2.55 30.40 -40.80
N THR A 9 2.06 31.46 -41.43
CA THR A 9 1.64 32.68 -40.72
C THR A 9 0.42 32.41 -39.83
N LEU A 10 -0.56 31.63 -40.31
CA LEU A 10 -1.73 31.25 -39.52
C LEU A 10 -1.38 30.40 -38.30
N ASN A 11 -0.48 29.43 -38.45
CA ASN A 11 0.00 28.61 -37.32
C ASN A 11 0.76 29.47 -36.29
N GLN A 12 1.56 30.42 -36.75
CA GLN A 12 2.32 31.30 -35.87
C GLN A 12 1.42 32.28 -35.11
N ILE A 13 0.35 32.77 -35.74
CA ILE A 13 -0.67 33.62 -35.10
C ILE A 13 -1.48 32.81 -34.09
N GLN A 14 -1.91 31.59 -34.42
CA GLN A 14 -2.60 30.73 -33.46
C GLN A 14 -1.72 30.41 -32.24
N PHE A 15 -0.45 30.09 -32.46
CA PHE A 15 0.47 29.77 -31.36
C PHE A 15 0.70 30.96 -30.42
N ASN A 16 0.93 32.15 -30.96
CA ASN A 16 1.06 33.37 -30.14
C ASN A 16 -0.23 33.69 -29.38
N SER A 17 -1.40 33.49 -30.00
CA SER A 17 -2.67 33.76 -29.35
C SER A 17 -2.95 32.79 -28.20
N ILE A 18 -2.59 31.51 -28.35
CA ILE A 18 -2.75 30.49 -27.29
C ILE A 18 -1.82 30.78 -26.11
N ALA A 19 -0.54 31.08 -26.37
CA ALA A 19 0.41 31.44 -25.31
C ALA A 19 -0.02 32.69 -24.54
N THR A 20 -0.59 33.69 -25.23
CA THR A 20 -1.11 34.91 -24.61
C THR A 20 -2.36 34.64 -23.75
N ILE A 21 -3.18 33.66 -24.13
CA ILE A 21 -4.37 33.25 -23.37
C ILE A 21 -3.96 32.47 -22.12
N GLU A 22 -2.96 31.58 -22.19
CA GLU A 22 -2.42 30.87 -21.03
C GLU A 22 -1.82 31.84 -20.00
N GLU A 23 -1.03 32.83 -20.44
CA GLU A 23 -0.49 33.86 -19.54
C GLU A 23 -1.60 34.70 -18.88
N ARG A 24 -2.66 35.04 -19.63
CA ARG A 24 -3.81 35.77 -19.07
C ARG A 24 -4.63 34.92 -18.11
N LEU A 25 -4.78 33.62 -18.37
CA LEU A 25 -5.44 32.68 -17.46
C LEU A 25 -4.65 32.49 -16.17
N LEU A 26 -3.32 32.41 -16.25
CA LEU A 26 -2.46 32.39 -15.05
C LEU A 26 -2.56 33.70 -14.26
N ASN A 27 -2.68 34.85 -14.93
CA ASN A 27 -2.81 36.16 -14.29
C ASN A 27 -4.23 36.51 -13.81
N LEU A 28 -5.26 35.75 -14.23
CA LEU A 28 -6.66 35.95 -13.85
C LEU A 28 -7.09 35.11 -12.64
N LEU A 29 -6.32 34.07 -12.29
CA LEU A 29 -6.52 33.36 -11.04
C LEU A 29 -5.84 34.17 -9.92
N PRO A 30 -6.56 34.56 -8.85
CA PRO A 30 -5.91 35.21 -7.72
C PRO A 30 -4.83 34.25 -7.17
N MET A 31 -3.62 34.76 -6.94
CA MET A 31 -2.45 33.99 -6.47
C MET A 31 -2.77 33.10 -5.25
N GLU A 32 -3.70 33.52 -4.40
CA GLU A 32 -4.19 32.74 -3.26
C GLU A 32 -4.91 31.42 -3.67
N GLN A 33 -5.65 31.43 -4.78
CA GLN A 33 -6.35 30.24 -5.30
C GLN A 33 -5.37 29.24 -5.92
N THR A 34 -4.29 29.72 -6.53
CA THR A 34 -3.27 28.85 -7.12
C THR A 34 -2.48 28.11 -6.04
N ASP A 35 -2.19 28.74 -4.91
CA ASP A 35 -1.47 28.12 -3.80
C ASP A 35 -2.30 27.01 -3.13
N VAL A 36 -3.60 27.25 -2.91
CA VAL A 36 -4.52 26.23 -2.34
C VAL A 36 -4.71 25.05 -3.28
N LEU A 37 -4.86 25.30 -4.59
CA LEU A 37 -4.96 24.22 -5.59
C LEU A 37 -3.68 23.39 -5.66
N LEU A 38 -2.53 24.07 -5.62
CA LEU A 38 -1.23 23.42 -5.65
C LEU A 38 -1.00 22.55 -4.41
N GLN A 39 -1.35 23.04 -3.23
CA GLN A 39 -1.29 22.31 -1.97
C GLN A 39 -2.18 21.06 -1.96
N ASN A 40 -3.43 21.17 -2.43
CA ASN A 40 -4.35 20.04 -2.55
C ASN A 40 -3.85 19.00 -3.57
N THR A 41 -3.21 19.45 -4.65
CA THR A 41 -2.63 18.56 -5.66
C THR A 41 -1.46 17.77 -5.08
N TYR A 42 -0.55 18.41 -4.33
CA TYR A 42 0.55 17.72 -3.65
C TYR A 42 0.05 16.73 -2.59
N PHE A 43 -0.93 17.12 -1.77
CA PHE A 43 -1.57 16.23 -0.80
C PHE A 43 -2.07 14.95 -1.49
N LEU A 44 -2.82 15.09 -2.58
CA LEU A 44 -3.40 13.96 -3.30
C LEU A 44 -2.33 13.08 -3.92
N LEU A 45 -1.29 13.66 -4.53
CA LEU A 45 -0.16 12.92 -5.10
C LEU A 45 0.59 12.10 -4.04
N ILE A 46 0.86 12.68 -2.87
CA ILE A 46 1.54 11.99 -1.78
C ILE A 46 0.69 10.86 -1.23
N VAL A 47 -0.61 11.08 -1.02
CA VAL A 47 -1.53 10.06 -0.51
C VAL A 47 -1.69 8.91 -1.51
N VAL A 48 -1.92 9.21 -2.80
CA VAL A 48 -2.08 8.18 -3.85
C VAL A 48 -0.76 7.43 -4.07
N GLY A 49 0.36 8.15 -4.15
CA GLY A 49 1.69 7.55 -4.26
C GLY A 49 2.03 6.68 -3.06
N GLY A 50 1.72 7.14 -1.85
CA GLY A 50 1.88 6.40 -0.61
C GLY A 50 1.01 5.14 -0.56
N ALA A 51 -0.26 5.23 -0.98
CA ALA A 51 -1.15 4.09 -1.09
C ALA A 51 -0.62 3.04 -2.08
N PHE A 52 -0.16 3.47 -3.26
CA PHE A 52 0.43 2.58 -4.25
C PHE A 52 1.69 1.90 -3.73
N PHE A 53 2.59 2.66 -3.09
CA PHE A 53 3.78 2.14 -2.45
C PHE A 53 3.43 1.07 -1.42
N LEU A 54 2.52 1.39 -0.50
CA LEU A 54 2.10 0.51 0.60
C LEU A 54 1.45 -0.79 0.08
N LEU A 55 0.65 -0.72 -0.99
CA LEU A 55 0.07 -1.90 -1.65
C LEU A 55 1.11 -2.77 -2.37
N ALA A 56 2.17 -2.16 -2.92
CA ALA A 56 3.21 -2.86 -3.67
C ALA A 56 4.24 -3.55 -2.77
N THR A 57 4.53 -2.97 -1.60
CA THR A 57 5.61 -3.42 -0.70
C THR A 57 5.13 -4.35 0.40
N SER A 58 3.91 -4.21 0.91
CA SER A 58 3.46 -4.91 2.13
C SER A 58 3.48 -6.43 2.00
N GLY A 59 2.97 -6.98 0.90
CA GLY A 59 2.92 -8.43 0.70
C GLY A 59 4.31 -9.06 0.65
N LYS A 60 5.27 -8.38 0.02
CA LYS A 60 6.67 -8.82 -0.04
C LYS A 60 7.33 -8.73 1.33
N PHE A 61 7.10 -7.64 2.06
CA PHE A 61 7.65 -7.43 3.40
C PHE A 61 7.16 -8.50 4.38
N VAL A 62 5.85 -8.76 4.41
CA VAL A 62 5.27 -9.78 5.30
C VAL A 62 5.84 -11.15 4.95
N ASN A 63 5.91 -11.51 3.67
CA ASN A 63 6.45 -12.80 3.24
C ASN A 63 7.93 -12.95 3.58
N GLN A 64 8.73 -11.89 3.42
CA GLN A 64 10.16 -11.89 3.78
C GLN A 64 10.37 -12.05 5.29
N MET A 65 9.68 -11.25 6.11
CA MET A 65 9.80 -11.33 7.57
C MET A 65 9.33 -12.69 8.09
N MET A 66 8.25 -13.23 7.53
CA MET A 66 7.77 -14.55 7.91
C MET A 66 8.78 -15.65 7.57
N ASN A 67 9.42 -15.57 6.40
CA ASN A 67 10.47 -16.51 6.00
C ASN A 67 11.70 -16.42 6.92
N LEU A 68 12.05 -15.21 7.41
CA LEU A 68 13.14 -15.02 8.38
C LEU A 68 12.81 -15.62 9.75
N ILE A 69 11.59 -15.44 10.25
CA ILE A 69 11.16 -16.00 11.54
C ILE A 69 11.04 -17.53 11.46
N TYR A 70 10.52 -18.03 10.35
CA TYR A 70 10.37 -19.48 10.12
C TYR A 70 11.72 -20.19 9.97
N ASN A 71 12.63 -19.68 9.12
CA ASN A 71 13.91 -20.35 8.92
C ASN A 71 14.80 -20.31 10.17
N LYS A 72 14.72 -19.24 10.97
CA LYS A 72 15.44 -19.15 12.24
C LYS A 72 14.93 -20.17 13.27
N SER A 73 13.61 -20.34 13.37
CA SER A 73 13.02 -21.33 14.29
C SER A 73 13.30 -22.77 13.85
N ILE A 74 13.26 -23.06 12.55
CA ILE A 74 13.66 -24.38 12.03
C ILE A 74 15.15 -24.67 12.24
N GLN A 75 16.04 -23.67 12.13
CA GLN A 75 17.47 -23.82 12.44
C GLN A 75 17.72 -24.11 13.92
N GLU A 76 17.04 -23.42 14.84
CA GLU A 76 17.13 -23.70 16.28
C GLU A 76 16.57 -25.09 16.63
N ILE A 77 15.46 -25.51 15.99
CA ILE A 77 14.89 -26.84 16.19
C ILE A 77 15.78 -27.93 15.59
N SER A 78 16.42 -27.71 14.44
CA SER A 78 17.31 -28.70 13.81
C SER A 78 18.67 -28.79 14.49
N ALA A 79 19.18 -27.73 15.12
CA ALA A 79 20.35 -27.79 16.01
C ALA A 79 20.07 -28.57 17.32
N VAL A 80 18.80 -28.74 17.70
CA VAL A 80 18.36 -29.53 18.86
C VAL A 80 17.89 -30.94 18.45
N SER A 81 17.52 -31.16 17.19
CA SER A 81 16.88 -32.40 16.71
C SER A 81 17.81 -33.40 16.01
N ASP A 82 19.14 -33.27 16.15
CA ASP A 82 20.08 -34.32 15.70
C ASP A 82 19.87 -35.68 16.42
N GLU A 83 18.95 -35.76 17.40
CA GLU A 83 18.63 -37.00 18.12
C GLU A 83 17.29 -37.70 17.79
N HIS A 84 16.41 -37.18 16.92
CA HIS A 84 15.21 -37.95 16.53
C HIS A 84 14.61 -37.57 15.16
N LYS A 85 15.24 -38.07 14.09
CA LYS A 85 14.63 -38.15 12.75
C LYS A 85 13.54 -39.22 12.75
N SER A 86 12.31 -38.88 12.34
CA SER A 86 11.44 -39.66 11.44
C SER A 86 10.01 -39.13 11.48
N SER A 87 9.56 -38.45 10.42
CA SER A 87 8.34 -38.80 9.67
C SER A 87 7.91 -37.65 8.77
N GLU A 88 8.35 -37.80 7.54
CA GLU A 88 7.97 -37.08 6.34
C GLU A 88 6.50 -37.40 6.00
N SER A 89 5.66 -36.39 5.84
CA SER A 89 4.28 -36.57 5.39
C SER A 89 4.11 -36.10 3.94
N ASN A 90 3.78 -37.09 3.13
CA ASN A 90 3.53 -37.14 1.70
C ASN A 90 2.40 -36.15 1.25
N PRO A 91 2.58 -35.34 0.18
CA PRO A 91 1.58 -34.37 -0.25
C PRO A 91 0.36 -35.04 -0.91
N LYS A 92 -0.79 -34.99 -0.23
CA LYS A 92 -2.09 -35.47 -0.72
C LYS A 92 -2.76 -34.47 -1.68
N SER A 93 -3.32 -35.03 -2.76
CA SER A 93 -4.42 -34.59 -3.65
C SER A 93 -4.43 -33.18 -4.26
N SER A 94 -4.85 -33.09 -5.52
CA SER A 94 -5.02 -31.84 -6.30
C SER A 94 -6.10 -30.90 -5.73
N GLU A 95 -7.10 -31.42 -5.03
CA GLU A 95 -8.19 -30.64 -4.41
C GLU A 95 -7.73 -29.93 -3.13
N ASP A 96 -6.93 -30.60 -2.28
CA ASP A 96 -6.37 -30.01 -1.06
C ASP A 96 -5.41 -28.85 -1.37
N LYS A 97 -4.61 -29.01 -2.44
CA LYS A 97 -3.72 -27.94 -2.93
C LYS A 97 -4.53 -26.72 -3.39
N GLN A 98 -5.67 -26.92 -4.05
CA GLN A 98 -6.50 -25.82 -4.53
C GLN A 98 -7.14 -25.03 -3.38
N ILE A 99 -7.66 -25.71 -2.37
CA ILE A 99 -8.23 -25.07 -1.16
C ILE A 99 -7.17 -24.25 -0.41
N ILE A 100 -5.93 -24.73 -0.33
CA ILE A 100 -4.82 -24.01 0.32
C ILE A 100 -4.47 -22.74 -0.46
N LEU A 101 -4.38 -22.82 -1.80
CA LEU A 101 -4.10 -21.67 -2.66
C LEU A 101 -5.19 -20.60 -2.57
N ASP A 102 -6.46 -21.01 -2.48
CA ASP A 102 -7.60 -20.11 -2.30
C ASP A 102 -7.55 -19.37 -0.96
N ARG A 103 -7.15 -20.06 0.13
CA ARG A 103 -6.96 -19.41 1.44
C ARG A 103 -5.81 -18.40 1.43
N ILE A 104 -4.71 -18.71 0.76
CA ILE A 104 -3.55 -17.81 0.66
C ILE A 104 -3.91 -16.57 -0.16
N SER A 105 -4.54 -16.74 -1.32
CA SER A 105 -4.96 -15.63 -2.19
C SER A 105 -5.97 -14.72 -1.50
N THR A 106 -6.96 -15.30 -0.82
CA THR A 106 -7.93 -14.57 0.00
C THR A 106 -7.25 -13.77 1.12
N GLY A 107 -6.28 -14.38 1.82
CA GLY A 107 -5.49 -13.70 2.85
C GLY A 107 -4.69 -12.51 2.34
N LEU A 108 -4.11 -12.61 1.13
CA LEU A 108 -3.38 -11.51 0.49
C LEU A 108 -4.30 -10.35 0.11
N ILE A 109 -5.49 -10.64 -0.40
CA ILE A 109 -6.50 -9.63 -0.76
C ILE A 109 -6.99 -8.90 0.49
N ILE A 110 -7.30 -9.64 1.56
CA ILE A 110 -7.69 -9.07 2.85
C ILE A 110 -6.57 -8.18 3.42
N GLY A 111 -5.31 -8.61 3.30
CA GLY A 111 -4.15 -7.80 3.71
C GLY A 111 -4.09 -6.46 2.97
N LYS A 112 -4.33 -6.46 1.65
CA LYS A 112 -4.38 -5.22 0.86
C LYS A 112 -5.53 -4.29 1.26
N CYS A 113 -6.69 -4.83 1.59
CA CYS A 113 -7.81 -4.02 2.09
C CYS A 113 -7.49 -3.38 3.44
N GLU A 114 -6.91 -4.14 4.38
CA GLU A 114 -6.50 -3.63 5.69
C GLU A 114 -5.50 -2.48 5.55
N ASN A 115 -4.56 -2.60 4.63
CA ASN A 115 -3.56 -1.59 4.33
C ASN A 115 -4.17 -0.25 3.91
N ILE A 116 -5.19 -0.28 3.05
CA ILE A 116 -5.92 0.92 2.64
C ILE A 116 -6.72 1.51 3.81
N ILE A 117 -7.40 0.66 4.59
CA ILE A 117 -8.17 1.11 5.75
C ILE A 117 -7.26 1.79 6.78
N ILE A 118 -6.11 1.20 7.10
CA ILE A 118 -5.13 1.77 8.03
C ILE A 118 -4.63 3.13 7.51
N LEU A 119 -4.30 3.23 6.22
CA LEU A 119 -3.86 4.49 5.63
C LEU A 119 -4.93 5.57 5.75
N LEU A 120 -6.18 5.26 5.36
CA LEU A 120 -7.30 6.21 5.45
C LEU A 120 -7.53 6.67 6.89
N LEU A 121 -7.60 5.73 7.84
CA LEU A 121 -7.81 6.06 9.26
C LEU A 121 -6.64 6.83 9.88
N THR A 122 -5.41 6.60 9.41
CA THR A 122 -4.24 7.35 9.88
C THR A 122 -4.29 8.79 9.37
N ILE A 123 -4.66 9.01 8.11
CA ILE A 123 -4.85 10.35 7.53
C ILE A 123 -5.97 11.11 8.27
N THR A 124 -7.05 10.43 8.67
CA THR A 124 -8.13 11.03 9.47
C THR A 124 -7.85 11.04 10.97
N ASN A 125 -6.63 10.72 11.42
CA ASN A 125 -6.22 10.66 12.83
C ASN A 125 -7.12 9.78 13.72
N SER A 126 -7.77 8.78 13.14
CA SER A 126 -8.74 7.89 13.78
C SER A 126 -8.08 6.62 14.31
N TYR A 127 -7.08 6.76 15.18
CA TYR A 127 -6.29 5.62 15.70
C TYR A 127 -7.12 4.61 16.50
N THR A 128 -8.16 5.06 17.19
CA THR A 128 -9.11 4.17 17.89
C THR A 128 -9.84 3.24 16.93
N ALA A 129 -10.22 3.73 15.75
CA ALA A 129 -10.89 2.90 14.74
C ALA A 129 -9.94 1.81 14.18
N ILE A 130 -8.64 2.11 14.06
CA ILE A 130 -7.62 1.13 13.67
C ILE A 130 -7.58 -0.02 14.69
N ALA A 131 -7.54 0.31 15.99
CA ALA A 131 -7.54 -0.69 17.06
C ALA A 131 -8.82 -1.55 17.06
N LEU A 132 -9.99 -0.95 16.81
CA LEU A 132 -11.26 -1.69 16.73
C LEU A 132 -11.29 -2.66 15.55
N ILE A 133 -10.87 -2.23 14.36
CA ILE A 133 -10.84 -3.09 13.16
C ILE A 133 -9.83 -4.23 13.35
N PHE A 134 -8.65 -3.94 13.91
CA PHE A 134 -7.65 -4.96 14.25
C PHE A 134 -8.19 -6.00 15.24
N THR A 135 -8.88 -5.54 16.28
CA THR A 135 -9.50 -6.43 17.28
C THR A 135 -10.58 -7.30 16.65
N ALA A 136 -11.49 -6.70 15.88
CA ALA A 136 -12.57 -7.42 15.18
C ALA A 136 -12.01 -8.51 14.25
N LYS A 137 -10.97 -8.20 13.47
CA LYS A 137 -10.28 -9.17 12.61
C LYS A 137 -9.71 -10.34 13.40
N THR A 138 -9.09 -10.07 14.55
CA THR A 138 -8.46 -11.09 15.39
C THR A 138 -9.51 -12.02 16.02
N ILE A 139 -10.68 -11.48 16.39
CA ILE A 139 -11.81 -12.26 16.93
C ILE A 139 -12.36 -13.21 15.86
N ILE A 140 -12.64 -12.72 14.65
CA ILE A 140 -13.21 -13.54 13.56
C ILE A 140 -12.24 -14.67 13.15
N ARG A 141 -10.93 -14.43 13.24
CA ARG A 141 -9.90 -15.42 12.89
C ARG A 141 -9.51 -16.37 14.01
N LYS A 142 -10.15 -16.29 15.18
CA LYS A 142 -9.81 -17.12 16.36
C LYS A 142 -9.86 -18.62 16.06
N GLU A 143 -10.78 -19.06 15.21
CA GLU A 143 -10.95 -20.46 14.82
C GLU A 143 -9.81 -20.97 13.93
N ASP A 144 -9.35 -20.18 12.97
CA ASP A 144 -8.22 -20.52 12.08
C ASP A 144 -6.86 -20.47 12.82
N ILE A 145 -6.75 -19.61 13.84
CA ILE A 145 -5.57 -19.53 14.72
C ILE A 145 -5.41 -20.84 15.51
N GLY A 146 -6.45 -21.60 15.79
CA GLY A 146 -6.35 -22.86 16.55
C GLY A 146 -5.46 -23.95 15.93
N LYS A 147 -5.19 -23.90 14.61
CA LYS A 147 -4.42 -24.93 13.88
C LYS A 147 -2.96 -24.56 13.61
N ASN A 148 -2.64 -23.27 13.46
CA ASN A 148 -1.30 -22.73 13.22
C ASN A 148 -1.19 -21.29 13.76
N SER A 149 -1.44 -21.11 15.07
CA SER A 149 -1.72 -19.82 15.71
C SER A 149 -0.64 -18.78 15.50
N MET A 150 0.61 -19.20 15.66
CA MET A 150 1.76 -18.31 15.66
C MET A 150 1.97 -17.67 14.28
N PHE A 151 1.80 -18.44 13.20
CA PHE A 151 1.98 -17.96 11.83
C PHE A 151 0.91 -16.94 11.43
N PHE A 152 -0.36 -17.25 11.69
CA PHE A 152 -1.46 -16.36 11.30
C PHE A 152 -1.52 -15.09 12.14
N LEU A 153 -1.21 -15.19 13.43
CA LEU A 153 -1.16 -14.04 14.33
C LEU A 153 0.04 -13.15 13.99
N ALA A 154 1.24 -13.72 13.84
CA ALA A 154 2.44 -12.97 13.48
C ALA A 154 2.27 -12.25 12.13
N GLY A 155 1.70 -12.92 11.12
CA GLY A 155 1.47 -12.29 9.81
C GLY A 155 0.52 -11.10 9.89
N THR A 156 -0.53 -11.19 10.71
CA THR A 156 -1.48 -10.09 10.91
C THR A 156 -0.83 -8.94 11.67
N LEU A 157 -0.12 -9.23 12.76
CA LEU A 157 0.53 -8.22 13.59
C LEU A 157 1.62 -7.47 12.81
N LEU A 158 2.41 -8.20 12.01
CA LEU A 158 3.44 -7.63 11.16
C LEU A 158 2.85 -6.77 10.03
N ASN A 159 1.75 -7.21 9.39
CA ASN A 159 1.06 -6.41 8.36
C ASN A 159 0.53 -5.09 8.94
N VAL A 160 -0.17 -5.15 10.07
CA VAL A 160 -0.71 -3.96 10.75
C VAL A 160 0.41 -3.01 11.15
N THR A 161 1.47 -3.53 11.75
CA THR A 161 2.62 -2.72 12.20
C THR A 161 3.28 -2.02 11.02
N TYR A 162 3.57 -2.77 9.95
CA TYR A 162 4.18 -2.21 8.74
C TYR A 162 3.30 -1.10 8.14
N SER A 163 2.02 -1.38 7.94
CA SER A 163 1.08 -0.44 7.34
C SER A 163 0.90 0.81 8.18
N LEU A 164 0.89 0.70 9.51
CA LEU A 164 0.79 1.83 10.40
C LEU A 164 2.03 2.73 10.34
N ILE A 165 3.24 2.14 10.33
CA ILE A 165 4.50 2.89 10.20
C ILE A 165 4.54 3.65 8.87
N VAL A 166 4.26 2.98 7.76
CA VAL A 166 4.29 3.63 6.43
C VAL A 166 3.22 4.71 6.32
N SER A 167 2.00 4.46 6.82
CA SER A 167 0.93 5.45 6.82
C SER A 167 1.28 6.68 7.65
N TYR A 168 1.91 6.49 8.81
CA TYR A 168 2.39 7.58 9.64
C TYR A 168 3.49 8.40 8.96
N LEU A 169 4.44 7.74 8.26
CA LEU A 169 5.46 8.43 7.46
C LEU A 169 4.85 9.27 6.32
N ILE A 170 3.81 8.76 5.66
CA ILE A 170 3.07 9.50 4.64
C ILE A 170 2.43 10.76 5.24
N VAL A 171 1.74 10.64 6.39
CA VAL A 171 1.15 11.79 7.09
C VAL A 171 2.22 12.80 7.50
N LEU A 172 3.37 12.34 7.99
CA LEU A 172 4.50 13.20 8.34
C LEU A 172 5.02 13.97 7.11
N LEU A 173 5.16 13.29 5.97
CA LEU A 173 5.62 13.90 4.72
C LEU A 173 4.61 14.94 4.20
N VAL A 174 3.32 14.62 4.24
CA VAL A 174 2.24 15.58 3.93
C VAL A 174 2.34 16.82 4.81
N LYS A 175 2.49 16.62 6.13
CA LYS A 175 2.61 17.73 7.08
C LYS A 175 3.83 18.60 6.77
N TYR A 176 4.96 17.99 6.43
CA TYR A 176 6.17 18.71 6.04
C TYR A 176 5.98 19.55 4.77
N THR A 177 5.24 19.06 3.77
CA THR A 177 4.97 19.82 2.53
C THR A 177 3.88 20.89 2.67
N THR A 178 3.12 20.85 3.76
CA THR A 178 2.00 21.76 4.06
C THR A 178 2.44 22.92 4.98
N LEU A 179 3.56 22.78 5.70
CA LEU A 179 4.18 23.78 6.57
C LEU A 179 5.10 24.72 5.78
#